data_AF-A0A927AT90-F1
#
_entry.id   AF-A0A927AT90-F1
#
_cell.length_a   1.000
_cell.length_b   1.000
_cell.length_c   1.000
_cell.angle_alpha   90.00
_cell.angle_beta   90.00
_cell.angle_gamma   90.00
#
_symmetry.space_group_name_H-M   'P 1'
#
loop_
_entity.id
_entity.type
_entity.pdbx_description
1 polymer ?
#
loop_
_entity_poly.entity_id
_entity_poly.type
_entity_poly.pdbx_seq_one_letter_code
_entity_poly.pdbx_strand_id
1 'polypeptide(L)'
;MNNIRSFRSFLTYGVLVLIILIVLFETISWIYAYEAKLAILSRSGGLFAYAGLLIRNSLLPEMVTVFILSLLTYYMSRWLKIELIDSTWSTIARYELSFLPVMLLAFVIFNPFTESVRYLLTEFPDYSFANYWDKYIIGTYSWKFYFRYLAPVMFIGYSTLTISLLVNTLTDKGPAVLR
;
A
#
# COMPACT_ATOMS: atom_id res chain seq x y z
N MET A 1 -16.87 -11.81 20.60
CA MET A 1 -15.75 -10.84 20.44
C MET A 1 -15.28 -10.92 19.00
N ASN A 2 -15.64 -9.93 18.19
CA ASN A 2 -15.45 -9.90 16.74
C ASN A 2 -13.96 -9.91 16.39
N ASN A 3 -13.51 -10.98 15.73
CA ASN A 3 -12.11 -11.24 15.40
C ASN A 3 -11.58 -10.38 14.22
N ILE A 4 -12.36 -9.40 13.78
CA ILE A 4 -12.28 -8.85 12.41
C ILE A 4 -11.81 -7.39 12.32
N ARG A 5 -11.22 -6.88 13.40
CA ARG A 5 -10.32 -5.72 13.36
C ARG A 5 -8.89 -6.13 13.70
N SER A 6 -8.48 -7.33 13.33
CA SER A 6 -7.10 -7.75 13.59
C SER A 6 -6.17 -6.98 12.66
N PHE A 7 -5.06 -6.46 13.20
CA PHE A 7 -4.01 -5.84 12.40
C PHE A 7 -3.54 -6.77 11.27
N ARG A 8 -3.52 -8.09 11.53
CA ARG A 8 -3.19 -9.12 10.54
C ARG A 8 -4.11 -9.09 9.32
N SER A 9 -5.42 -8.90 9.49
CA SER A 9 -6.36 -8.83 8.37
C SER A 9 -6.08 -7.62 7.48
N PHE A 10 -5.91 -6.43 8.09
CA PHE A 10 -5.54 -5.21 7.34
C PHE A 10 -4.22 -5.38 6.60
N LEU A 11 -3.23 -6.03 7.21
CA LEU A 11 -1.95 -6.29 6.58
C LEU A 11 -2.11 -7.28 5.41
N THR A 12 -2.81 -8.39 5.60
CA THR A 12 -3.00 -9.41 4.55
C THR A 12 -3.74 -8.82 3.35
N TYR A 13 -4.84 -8.09 3.55
CA TYR A 13 -5.57 -7.47 2.45
C TYR A 13 -4.75 -6.39 1.75
N GLY A 14 -4.01 -5.57 2.50
CA GLY A 14 -3.11 -4.57 1.93
C GLY A 14 -2.02 -5.19 1.05
N VAL A 15 -1.42 -6.29 1.50
CA VAL A 15 -0.40 -7.03 0.73
C VAL A 15 -1.00 -7.64 -0.53
N LEU A 16 -2.20 -8.22 -0.46
CA LEU A 16 -2.88 -8.75 -1.64
C LEU A 16 -3.17 -7.65 -2.68
N VAL A 17 -3.68 -6.50 -2.23
CA VAL A 17 -3.94 -5.35 -3.12
C VAL A 17 -2.64 -4.83 -3.73
N LEU A 18 -1.56 -4.75 -2.96
CA LEU A 18 -0.24 -4.36 -3.46
C LEU A 18 0.25 -5.31 -4.56
N ILE A 19 0.17 -6.62 -4.36
CA ILE A 19 0.58 -7.61 -5.37
C ILE A 19 -0.23 -7.43 -6.65
N ILE A 20 -1.55 -7.26 -6.53
CA ILE A 20 -2.42 -7.01 -7.68
C ILE A 20 -2.01 -5.74 -8.42
N LEU A 21 -1.78 -4.64 -7.69
CA LEU A 21 -1.32 -3.39 -8.29
C LEU A 21 0.02 -3.55 -9.01
N ILE A 22 0.99 -4.22 -8.40
CA ILE A 22 2.30 -4.45 -9.03
C ILE A 22 2.14 -5.25 -10.32
N VAL A 23 1.35 -6.31 -10.31
CA VAL A 23 1.09 -7.11 -11.52
C VAL A 23 0.40 -6.29 -12.61
N LEU A 24 -0.58 -5.46 -12.24
CA LEU A 24 -1.27 -4.57 -13.18
C LEU A 24 -0.32 -3.53 -13.77
N PHE A 25 0.43 -2.81 -12.93
CA PHE A 25 1.41 -1.83 -13.39
C PHE A 25 2.48 -2.45 -14.27
N GLU A 26 2.95 -3.64 -13.91
CA GLU A 26 3.94 -4.37 -14.69
C GLU A 26 3.37 -4.78 -16.06
N THR A 27 2.15 -5.30 -16.09
CA THR A 27 1.46 -5.67 -17.34
C THR A 27 1.28 -4.46 -18.27
N ILE A 28 0.78 -3.35 -17.72
CA ILE A 28 0.65 -2.08 -18.45
C ILE A 28 2.02 -1.61 -18.95
N SER A 29 3.05 -1.72 -18.11
CA SER A 29 4.40 -1.31 -18.50
C SER A 29 4.99 -2.18 -19.61
N TRP A 30 4.67 -3.47 -19.68
CA TRP A 30 5.07 -4.33 -20.81
C TRP A 30 4.34 -3.97 -22.10
N ILE A 31 3.10 -3.50 -22.02
CA ILE A 31 2.32 -3.06 -23.18
C ILE A 31 2.88 -1.75 -23.76
N TYR A 32 3.14 -0.75 -22.91
CA TYR A 32 3.53 0.58 -23.36
C TYR A 32 5.04 0.79 -23.49
N ALA A 33 5.86 0.07 -22.73
CA ALA A 33 7.32 0.23 -22.69
C ALA A 33 8.05 -1.09 -23.03
N TYR A 34 7.50 -1.84 -23.97
CA TYR A 34 8.00 -3.16 -24.37
C TYR A 34 9.51 -3.15 -24.68
N GLU A 35 9.96 -2.23 -25.54
CA GLU A 35 11.38 -2.16 -25.95
C GLU A 35 12.31 -1.85 -24.77
N ALA A 36 11.92 -0.92 -23.91
CA ALA A 36 12.68 -0.57 -22.71
C ALA A 36 12.75 -1.74 -21.72
N LYS A 37 11.64 -2.44 -21.52
CA LYS A 37 11.57 -3.63 -20.67
C LYS A 37 12.40 -4.78 -21.23
N LEU A 38 12.37 -4.99 -22.54
CA LEU A 38 13.16 -6.01 -23.22
C LEU A 38 14.67 -5.69 -23.14
N ALA A 39 15.05 -4.41 -23.20
CA ALA A 39 16.42 -3.97 -22.97
C ALA A 39 16.89 -4.19 -21.51
N ILE A 40 16.01 -3.99 -20.52
CA ILE A 40 16.34 -4.31 -19.11
C ILE A 40 16.45 -5.82 -18.92
N LEU A 41 15.54 -6.59 -19.53
CA LEU A 41 15.55 -8.05 -19.48
C LEU A 41 16.83 -8.64 -20.08
N SER A 42 17.26 -8.13 -21.24
CA SER A 42 18.49 -8.60 -21.90
C SER A 42 19.74 -8.23 -21.11
N ARG A 43 19.79 -7.02 -20.54
CA ARG A 43 20.90 -6.56 -19.69
C ARG A 43 20.98 -7.28 -18.35
N SER A 44 19.85 -7.65 -17.77
CA SER A 44 19.79 -8.32 -16.46
C SER A 44 20.13 -9.80 -16.53
N GLY A 45 20.25 -10.39 -17.72
CA GLY A 45 20.62 -11.80 -17.88
C GLY A 45 19.42 -12.77 -17.84
N GLY A 46 18.22 -12.27 -18.13
CA GLY A 46 17.02 -13.10 -18.31
C GLY A 46 15.91 -12.89 -17.26
N LEU A 47 14.85 -13.69 -17.38
CA LEU A 47 13.58 -13.48 -16.66
C LEU A 47 13.72 -13.54 -15.13
N PHE A 48 14.54 -14.45 -14.60
CA PHE A 48 14.70 -14.59 -13.15
C PHE A 48 15.43 -13.40 -12.52
N ALA A 49 16.47 -12.89 -13.19
CA ALA A 49 17.17 -11.70 -12.73
C ALA A 49 16.26 -10.46 -12.79
N TYR A 50 15.47 -10.34 -13.85
CA TYR A 50 14.46 -9.31 -13.98
C TYR A 50 13.41 -9.36 -12.86
N ALA A 51 12.87 -10.56 -12.57
CA ALA A 51 11.93 -10.75 -11.46
C ALA A 51 12.56 -10.40 -10.10
N GLY A 52 13.82 -10.77 -9.89
CA GLY A 52 14.58 -10.39 -8.70
C GLY A 52 14.71 -8.86 -8.55
N LEU A 53 14.99 -8.15 -9.64
CA LEU A 53 15.02 -6.67 -9.65
C LEU A 53 13.65 -6.07 -9.34
N LEU A 54 12.56 -6.63 -9.88
CA LEU A 54 11.20 -6.17 -9.60
C LEU A 54 10.84 -6.35 -8.13
N ILE A 55 11.17 -7.51 -7.54
CA ILE A 55 10.92 -7.76 -6.12
C ILE A 55 11.74 -6.80 -5.26
N ARG A 56 13.04 -6.66 -5.55
CA ARG A 56 13.97 -5.82 -4.79
C ARG A 56 13.64 -4.33 -4.86
N ASN A 57 13.32 -3.83 -6.05
CA ASN A 57 13.17 -2.39 -6.28
C ASN A 57 11.73 -1.90 -6.10
N SER A 58 10.74 -2.79 -6.22
CA SER A 58 9.32 -2.42 -6.13
C SER A 58 8.64 -3.11 -4.95
N LEU A 59 8.60 -4.45 -4.91
CA LEU A 59 7.78 -5.14 -3.91
C LEU A 59 8.27 -4.89 -2.47
N LEU A 60 9.56 -5.09 -2.20
CA LEU A 60 10.10 -5.00 -0.84
C LEU A 60 9.96 -3.61 -0.20
N PRO A 61 10.30 -2.50 -0.88
CA PRO A 61 10.03 -1.16 -0.33
C PRO A 61 8.55 -0.92 -0.07
N GLU A 62 7.66 -1.28 -1.01
CA GLU A 62 6.23 -1.01 -0.86
C GLU A 62 5.56 -1.89 0.20
N MET A 63 6.16 -3.03 0.58
CA MET A 63 5.71 -3.79 1.75
C MET A 63 5.82 -2.96 3.04
N VAL A 64 6.82 -2.07 3.15
CA VAL A 64 6.93 -1.13 4.28
C VAL A 64 5.80 -0.11 4.24
N THR A 65 5.51 0.44 3.06
CA THR A 65 4.38 1.35 2.83
C THR A 65 3.08 0.71 3.29
N VAL A 66 2.79 -0.51 2.83
CA VAL A 66 1.58 -1.26 3.21
C VAL A 66 1.55 -1.53 4.71
N PHE A 67 2.66 -1.97 5.30
CA PHE A 67 2.73 -2.25 6.73
C PHE A 67 2.36 -1.02 7.57
N ILE A 68 2.97 0.13 7.27
CA ILE A 68 2.69 1.39 7.98
C ILE A 68 1.26 1.84 7.71
N LEU A 69 0.77 1.77 6.47
CA LEU A 69 -0.60 2.14 6.12
C LEU A 69 -1.63 1.28 6.85
N SER A 70 -1.43 -0.03 6.90
CA SER A 70 -2.27 -0.97 7.66
C SER A 70 -2.23 -0.67 9.16
N LEU A 71 -1.07 -0.27 9.69
CA LEU A 71 -0.92 0.11 11.10
C LEU A 71 -1.71 1.39 11.42
N LEU A 72 -1.57 2.43 10.61
CA LEU A 72 -2.29 3.70 10.76
C LEU A 72 -3.80 3.49 10.65
N THR A 73 -4.22 2.72 9.65
CA THR A 73 -5.64 2.38 9.44
C THR A 73 -6.19 1.57 10.61
N TYR A 74 -5.42 0.60 11.12
CA TYR A 74 -5.80 -0.17 12.30
C TYR A 74 -6.02 0.73 13.53
N TYR A 75 -5.07 1.61 13.83
CA TYR A 75 -5.20 2.52 14.98
C TYR A 75 -6.37 3.49 14.83
N MET A 76 -6.58 4.04 13.63
CA MET A 76 -7.72 4.90 13.34
C MET A 76 -9.05 4.15 13.53
N SER A 77 -9.15 2.91 13.04
CA SER A 77 -10.35 2.07 13.20
C SER A 77 -10.67 1.77 14.67
N ARG A 78 -9.63 1.66 15.52
CA ARG A 78 -9.82 1.52 16.97
C ARG A 78 -10.24 2.82 17.63
N TRP A 79 -9.67 3.94 17.20
CA TRP A 79 -9.96 5.24 17.78
C TRP A 79 -11.38 5.69 17.48
N LEU A 80 -11.83 5.51 16.25
CA LEU A 80 -13.16 5.91 15.80
C LEU A 80 -14.29 5.11 16.45
N LYS A 81 -14.05 3.87 16.91
CA LYS A 81 -15.06 2.98 17.52
C LYS A 81 -16.40 2.93 16.76
N ILE A 82 -16.41 3.18 15.44
CA ILE A 82 -17.65 3.22 14.67
C ILE A 82 -18.19 1.79 14.61
N GLU A 83 -19.33 1.56 15.25
CA GLU A 83 -20.15 0.37 15.05
C GLU A 83 -21.04 0.66 13.84
N LEU A 84 -20.90 -0.13 12.79
CA LEU A 84 -21.78 -0.04 11.63
C LEU A 84 -23.12 -0.63 12.04
N ILE A 85 -24.02 0.24 12.50
CA ILE A 85 -25.38 -0.14 12.93
C ILE A 85 -26.19 -0.61 11.71
N ASP A 86 -25.99 0.02 10.54
CA ASP A 86 -26.68 -0.32 9.29
C ASP A 86 -25.71 -0.35 8.10
N SER A 87 -25.84 -1.37 7.24
CA SER A 87 -25.06 -1.53 6.00
C SER A 87 -25.59 -0.70 4.83
N THR A 88 -26.05 0.52 5.07
CA THR A 88 -26.45 1.43 3.99
C THR A 88 -25.23 2.05 3.31
N TRP A 89 -25.32 2.31 2.00
CA TRP A 89 -24.25 2.96 1.23
C TRP A 89 -23.78 4.28 1.84
N SER A 90 -24.69 5.05 2.46
CA SER A 90 -24.33 6.31 3.13
C SER A 90 -23.46 6.10 4.36
N THR A 91 -23.78 5.10 5.20
CA THR A 91 -22.98 4.77 6.38
C THR A 91 -21.60 4.25 5.99
N ILE A 92 -21.52 3.41 4.95
CA ILE A 92 -20.25 2.91 4.41
C ILE A 92 -19.40 4.07 3.88
N ALA A 93 -19.98 4.96 3.08
CA ALA A 93 -19.25 6.12 2.54
C ALA A 93 -18.74 7.06 3.64
N ARG A 94 -19.56 7.34 4.67
CA ARG A 94 -19.13 8.15 5.83
C ARG A 94 -18.01 7.47 6.62
N TYR A 95 -18.11 6.15 6.79
CA TYR A 95 -17.05 5.37 7.42
C TYR A 95 -15.76 5.48 6.62
N GLU A 96 -15.77 5.27 5.30
CA GLU A 96 -14.58 5.42 4.45
C GLU A 96 -14.02 6.85 4.50
N LEU A 97 -14.86 7.88 4.38
CA LEU A 97 -14.43 9.28 4.46
C LEU A 97 -13.75 9.64 5.79
N SER A 98 -14.10 8.96 6.88
CA SER A 98 -13.44 9.18 8.18
C SER A 98 -11.95 8.79 8.18
N PHE A 99 -11.50 7.96 7.23
CA PHE A 99 -10.09 7.59 7.05
C PHE A 99 -9.33 8.51 6.11
N LEU A 100 -10.00 9.45 5.44
CA LEU A 100 -9.34 10.38 4.51
C LEU A 100 -8.16 11.14 5.16
N PRO A 101 -8.26 11.66 6.40
CA PRO A 101 -7.11 12.32 7.04
C PRO A 101 -5.90 11.39 7.19
N VAL A 102 -6.15 10.10 7.49
CA VAL A 102 -5.08 9.10 7.60
C VAL A 102 -4.42 8.87 6.24
N MET A 103 -5.21 8.74 5.17
CA MET A 103 -4.66 8.53 3.82
C MET A 103 -3.83 9.71 3.34
N LEU A 104 -4.27 10.94 3.62
CA LEU A 104 -3.56 12.16 3.26
C LEU A 104 -2.24 12.32 4.04
N LEU A 105 -2.22 11.95 5.32
CA LEU A 105 -1.04 12.09 6.18
C LEU A 105 -0.09 10.89 6.12
N ALA A 106 -0.54 9.74 5.63
CA ALA A 106 0.24 8.51 5.60
C ALA A 106 1.59 8.68 4.88
N PHE A 107 1.63 9.46 3.78
CA PHE A 107 2.86 9.71 3.02
C PHE A 107 4.00 10.23 3.90
N VAL A 108 3.73 11.22 4.75
CA VAL A 108 4.75 11.81 5.62
C VAL A 108 5.31 10.78 6.60
N ILE A 109 4.51 9.79 6.97
CA ILE A 109 4.88 8.78 7.94
C ILE A 109 5.66 7.64 7.27
N PHE A 110 5.16 7.06 6.16
CA PHE A 110 5.82 5.89 5.57
C PHE A 110 7.01 6.25 4.67
N ASN A 111 6.99 7.42 4.00
CA ASN A 111 8.01 7.79 3.02
C ASN A 111 9.46 7.65 3.53
N PRO A 112 9.85 8.14 4.72
CA PRO A 112 11.23 8.02 5.16
C PRO A 112 11.64 6.56 5.40
N PHE A 113 10.73 5.68 5.81
CA PHE A 113 11.02 4.26 6.01
C PHE A 113 11.08 3.51 4.69
N THR A 114 10.09 3.72 3.81
CA THR A 114 10.03 3.10 2.48
C THR A 114 11.26 3.47 1.66
N GLU A 115 11.63 4.76 1.62
CA GLU A 115 12.79 5.23 0.86
C GLU A 115 14.11 4.82 1.49
N SER A 116 14.18 4.63 2.81
CA SER A 116 15.36 4.03 3.46
C SER A 116 15.55 2.58 3.06
N VAL A 117 14.49 1.78 3.05
CA VAL A 117 14.56 0.39 2.56
C VAL A 117 14.88 0.36 1.07
N ARG A 118 14.29 1.26 0.27
CA ARG A 118 14.61 1.42 -1.15
C ARG A 118 16.10 1.67 -1.33
N TYR A 119 16.67 2.66 -0.65
CA TYR A 119 18.09 2.99 -0.71
C TYR A 119 19.00 1.80 -0.37
N LEU A 120 18.74 1.13 0.76
CA LEU A 120 19.54 -0.02 1.20
C LEU A 120 19.52 -1.13 0.17
N LEU A 121 18.36 -1.33 -0.47
CA LEU A 121 18.21 -2.33 -1.50
C LEU A 121 18.79 -1.85 -2.82
N THR A 122 18.66 -0.61 -3.28
CA THR A 122 19.05 -0.22 -4.64
C THR A 122 20.51 0.18 -4.79
N GLU A 123 21.09 0.86 -3.80
CA GLU A 123 22.42 1.46 -3.90
C GLU A 123 23.54 0.50 -3.47
N PHE A 124 23.23 -0.74 -3.07
CA PHE A 124 24.26 -1.73 -2.74
C PHE A 124 25.16 -2.02 -3.96
N PRO A 125 26.49 -2.06 -3.80
CA PRO A 125 27.27 -1.91 -2.56
C PRO A 125 27.76 -0.46 -2.28
N ASP A 126 27.51 0.47 -3.18
CA ASP A 126 28.06 1.83 -3.18
C ASP A 126 27.23 2.81 -2.35
N TYR A 127 27.16 2.54 -1.04
CA TYR A 127 26.43 3.40 -0.11
C TYR A 127 27.12 4.75 0.11
N SER A 128 26.38 5.83 -0.12
CA SER A 128 26.77 7.20 0.23
C SER A 128 25.68 7.87 1.06
N PHE A 129 26.06 8.43 2.22
CA PHE A 129 25.14 9.18 3.07
C PHE A 129 24.61 10.44 2.39
N ALA A 130 25.45 11.14 1.62
CA ALA A 130 25.02 12.30 0.85
C ALA A 130 23.93 11.91 -0.17
N ASN A 131 24.13 10.79 -0.88
CA ASN A 131 23.15 10.27 -1.83
C ASN A 131 21.84 9.88 -1.15
N TYR A 132 21.91 9.21 0.02
CA TYR A 132 20.74 8.86 0.83
C TYR A 132 19.95 10.11 1.26
N TRP A 133 20.64 11.08 1.85
CA TRP A 133 20.03 12.27 2.40
C TRP A 133 19.37 13.13 1.30
N ASP A 134 20.09 13.39 0.22
CA ASP A 134 19.64 14.30 -0.83
C ASP A 134 18.56 13.67 -1.72
N LYS A 135 18.73 12.41 -2.13
CA LYS A 135 17.80 11.77 -3.08
C LYS A 135 16.64 11.07 -2.40
N TYR A 136 16.87 10.33 -1.33
CA TYR A 136 15.89 9.42 -0.73
C TYR A 136 15.11 10.06 0.42
N ILE A 137 15.74 10.97 1.17
CA ILE A 137 15.06 11.71 2.23
C ILE A 137 14.53 13.04 1.71
N ILE A 138 15.37 14.03 1.45
CA ILE A 138 14.91 15.38 1.08
C ILE A 138 14.22 15.38 -0.28
N GLY A 139 14.82 14.73 -1.28
CA GLY A 139 14.32 14.73 -2.66
C GLY A 139 12.92 14.12 -2.82
N THR A 140 12.53 13.22 -1.92
CA THR A 140 11.21 12.58 -1.94
C THR A 140 10.14 13.39 -1.21
N TYR A 141 10.50 14.32 -0.31
CA TYR A 141 9.56 15.27 0.30
C TYR A 141 9.26 16.46 -0.63
N SER A 142 8.67 16.17 -1.79
CA SER A 142 8.14 17.19 -2.69
C SER A 142 6.70 16.89 -3.09
N TRP A 143 5.96 17.92 -3.50
CA TRP A 143 4.57 17.78 -3.97
C TRP A 143 4.45 16.78 -5.12
N LYS A 144 5.44 16.73 -6.01
CA LYS A 144 5.49 15.76 -7.12
C LYS A 144 5.46 14.32 -6.62
N PHE A 145 6.29 13.99 -5.62
CA PHE A 145 6.32 12.66 -5.04
C PHE A 145 5.07 12.39 -4.19
N TYR A 146 4.64 13.36 -3.40
CA TYR A 146 3.39 13.26 -2.63
C TYR A 146 2.20 12.86 -3.51
N PHE A 147 1.93 13.60 -4.60
CA PHE A 147 0.80 13.28 -5.49
C PHE A 147 1.00 11.99 -6.27
N ARG A 148 2.25 11.62 -6.59
CA ARG A 148 2.57 10.33 -7.21
C ARG A 148 2.21 9.16 -6.29
N TYR A 149 2.46 9.28 -4.99
CA TYR A 149 2.14 8.25 -4.00
C TYR A 149 0.71 8.34 -3.46
N LEU A 150 0.05 9.50 -3.57
CA LEU A 150 -1.30 9.69 -3.06
C LEU A 150 -2.29 8.71 -3.72
N ALA A 151 -2.25 8.58 -5.05
CA ALA A 151 -3.14 7.67 -5.78
C ALA A 151 -3.01 6.19 -5.33
N PRO A 152 -1.81 5.57 -5.32
CA PRO A 152 -1.66 4.20 -4.85
C PRO A 152 -1.98 4.04 -3.35
N VAL A 153 -1.63 5.01 -2.50
CA VAL A 153 -1.97 4.97 -1.06
C VAL A 153 -3.47 4.97 -0.86
N MET A 154 -4.20 5.87 -1.52
CA MET A 154 -5.65 5.94 -1.47
C MET A 154 -6.25 4.62 -1.96
N PHE A 155 -5.79 4.12 -3.11
CA PHE A 155 -6.30 2.88 -3.68
C PHE A 155 -6.10 1.67 -2.74
N ILE A 156 -4.89 1.48 -2.21
CA ILE A 156 -4.58 0.38 -1.30
C ILE A 156 -5.37 0.54 0.00
N GLY A 157 -5.35 1.71 0.61
CA GLY A 157 -5.99 1.99 1.88
C GLY A 157 -7.50 1.77 1.82
N TYR A 158 -8.18 2.34 0.83
CA TYR A 158 -9.61 2.18 0.65
C TYR A 158 -9.98 0.76 0.25
N SER A 159 -9.27 0.13 -0.69
CA SER A 159 -9.54 -1.26 -1.06
C SER A 159 -9.41 -2.21 0.14
N THR A 160 -8.41 -1.99 0.99
CA THR A 160 -8.22 -2.76 2.24
C THR A 160 -9.39 -2.55 3.20
N LEU A 161 -9.85 -1.31 3.38
CA LEU A 161 -11.02 -0.98 4.21
C LEU A 161 -12.28 -1.66 3.66
N THR A 162 -12.57 -1.52 2.37
CA THR A 162 -13.75 -2.09 1.72
C THR A 162 -13.75 -3.62 1.80
N ILE A 163 -12.62 -4.28 1.52
CA ILE A 163 -12.49 -5.74 1.65
C ILE A 163 -12.73 -6.17 3.09
N SER A 164 -12.15 -5.46 4.06
CA SER A 164 -12.35 -5.76 5.48
C SER A 164 -13.83 -5.64 5.87
N LEU A 165 -14.55 -4.62 5.39
CA LEU A 165 -15.97 -4.47 5.64
C LEU A 165 -16.78 -5.60 5.01
N LEU A 166 -16.51 -5.92 3.74
CA LEU A 166 -17.22 -6.94 2.98
C LEU A 166 -17.06 -8.32 3.62
N VAL A 167 -15.84 -8.69 4.03
CA VAL A 167 -15.59 -9.95 4.72
C VAL A 167 -16.36 -10.01 6.05
N ASN A 168 -16.42 -8.90 6.81
CA ASN A 168 -17.21 -8.84 8.04
C ASN A 168 -18.68 -9.12 7.77
N THR A 169 -19.29 -8.38 6.85
CA THR A 169 -20.72 -8.50 6.53
C THR A 169 -21.08 -9.88 5.99
N LEU A 170 -20.17 -10.53 5.24
CA LEU A 170 -20.40 -11.90 4.75
C LEU A 170 -20.22 -12.97 5.83
N THR A 171 -19.30 -12.76 6.77
CA THR A 171 -19.00 -13.72 7.85
C THR A 171 -20.03 -13.62 8.98
N ASP A 172 -20.57 -12.43 9.27
CA ASP A 172 -21.62 -12.19 10.26
C ASP A 172 -23.02 -12.65 9.82
N LYS A 173 -23.16 -13.44 8.75
CA LYS A 173 -24.43 -14.08 8.37
C LYS A 173 -24.83 -15.23 9.32
N GLY A 174 -25.19 -14.89 10.54
CA GLY A 174 -26.47 -15.28 11.11
C GLY A 174 -27.44 -14.11 10.91
N PRO A 175 -28.76 -14.32 10.67
CA PRO A 175 -29.67 -13.21 10.48
C PRO A 175 -29.61 -12.29 11.70
N ALA A 176 -29.35 -11.00 11.46
CA ALA A 176 -29.51 -9.97 12.47
C ALA A 176 -31.00 -9.93 12.88
N VAL A 177 -31.32 -10.68 13.93
CA VAL A 177 -32.60 -10.56 14.61
C VAL A 177 -32.56 -9.23 15.34
N LEU A 178 -33.35 -8.29 14.85
CA LEU A 178 -33.69 -7.04 15.53
C LEU A 178 -34.12 -7.35 16.98
N ARG A 179 -33.39 -6.79 17.94
CA ARG A 179 -33.88 -6.51 19.28
C ARG A 179 -33.40 -5.13 19.70
#